data_AF-A0A7W0LPZ4-F1
#
_entry.id   AF-A0A7W0LPZ4-F1
#
_cell.length_a   1.000
_cell.length_b   1.000
_cell.length_c   1.000
_cell.angle_alpha   90.00
_cell.angle_beta   90.00
_cell.angle_gamma   90.00
#
_symmetry.space_group_name_H-M   'P 1'
#
loop_
_entity.id
_entity.type
_entity.pdbx_description
1 polymer ?
#
loop_
_entity_poly.entity_id
_entity_poly.type
_entity_poly.pdbx_seq_one_letter_code
_entity_poly.pdbx_strand_id
1 'polypeptide(L)'
;MVVLRTLGAKQRRLIGGKRARAVDHAEPEPVPTARATLVAAKPFESDEQAQSWLAQLRRDDDATAAALGGALTRLNAVLRAYRAAAGNPAVRDVDRNGALVARMGYGGGDQVVEGRFEAAYELPPPSTAGGGRRGTLLAPQERLAALLSGRAELHPSEELVLRAQADIRAGRPREAAL
;
A
#
# COMPACT_ATOMS: atom_id res chain seq x y z
N MET A 1 13.57 -0.82 10.86
CA MET A 1 14.20 -1.24 9.59
C MET A 1 13.12 -1.58 8.57
N VAL A 2 13.34 -1.33 7.28
CA VAL A 2 12.40 -1.69 6.20
C VAL A 2 13.07 -2.68 5.26
N VAL A 3 12.43 -3.82 5.01
CA VAL A 3 12.89 -4.84 4.06
C VAL A 3 11.91 -4.91 2.91
N LEU A 4 12.40 -4.81 1.67
CA LEU A 4 11.60 -4.88 0.45
C LEU A 4 11.98 -6.12 -0.35
N ARG A 5 10.97 -6.87 -0.81
CA ARG A 5 11.15 -8.05 -1.65
C ARG A 5 10.13 -8.08 -2.78
N THR A 6 10.56 -8.33 -4.01
CA THR A 6 9.67 -8.59 -5.13
C THR A 6 9.33 -10.09 -5.20
N LEU A 7 8.05 -10.40 -5.38
CA LEU A 7 7.49 -11.74 -5.48
C LEU A 7 6.90 -11.95 -6.88
N GLY A 8 7.10 -13.13 -7.46
CA GLY A 8 6.50 -13.50 -8.75
C GLY A 8 7.11 -12.85 -10.00
N ALA A 9 8.23 -12.12 -9.87
CA ALA A 9 8.94 -11.59 -11.03
C ALA A 9 9.59 -12.72 -11.85
N LYS A 10 9.32 -12.78 -13.17
CA LYS A 10 10.10 -13.61 -14.09
C LYS A 10 11.57 -13.19 -14.01
N GLN A 11 12.46 -14.11 -13.64
CA GLN A 11 13.90 -13.86 -13.70
C GLN A 11 14.28 -13.46 -15.13
N ARG A 12 14.75 -12.23 -15.33
CA ARG A 12 15.28 -11.80 -16.64
C ARG A 12 16.55 -12.61 -16.92
N ARG A 13 16.44 -13.67 -17.72
CA ARG A 13 17.60 -14.33 -18.30
C ARG A 13 18.03 -13.56 -19.55
N LEU A 14 19.26 -13.07 -19.49
CA LEU A 14 20.08 -12.46 -20.55
C LEU A 14 19.69 -11.07 -21.09
N ILE A 15 20.75 -10.27 -21.29
CA ILE A 15 20.77 -8.87 -21.75
C ILE A 15 20.61 -8.85 -23.28
N GLY A 16 19.46 -9.34 -23.75
CA GLY A 16 19.04 -9.21 -25.14
C GLY A 16 17.81 -8.33 -25.21
N GLY A 17 17.88 -7.20 -25.91
CA GLY A 17 16.74 -6.31 -26.09
C GLY A 17 15.59 -7.06 -26.78
N LYS A 18 14.44 -7.18 -26.09
CA LYS A 18 13.22 -7.72 -26.71
C LYS A 18 12.76 -6.73 -27.79
N ARG A 19 12.72 -7.16 -29.05
CA ARG A 19 12.09 -6.41 -30.13
C ARG A 19 10.57 -6.53 -30.04
N ALA A 20 9.87 -5.49 -30.49
CA ALA A 20 8.41 -5.54 -30.63
C ALA A 20 8.02 -6.69 -31.58
N ARG A 21 6.94 -7.39 -31.26
CA ARG A 21 6.37 -8.45 -32.11
C ARG A 21 4.85 -8.35 -32.09
N ALA A 22 4.22 -8.70 -33.20
CA ALA A 22 2.77 -8.90 -33.24
C ALA A 22 2.40 -10.12 -32.38
N VAL A 23 1.26 -10.02 -31.70
CA VAL A 23 0.72 -11.05 -30.82
C VAL A 23 -0.77 -11.13 -31.08
N ASP A 24 -1.24 -12.27 -31.59
CA ASP A 24 -2.67 -12.49 -31.86
C ASP A 24 -3.45 -12.75 -30.57
N HIS A 25 -2.89 -13.62 -29.72
CA HIS A 25 -3.40 -13.92 -28.39
C HIS A 25 -2.24 -14.13 -27.41
N ALA A 26 -2.34 -13.52 -26.23
CA ALA A 26 -1.44 -13.77 -25.11
C ALA A 26 -2.23 -13.91 -23.82
N GLU A 27 -1.85 -14.89 -23.01
CA GLU A 27 -2.28 -14.93 -21.62
C GLU A 27 -1.73 -13.71 -20.87
N PRO A 28 -2.51 -13.14 -19.91
CA PRO A 28 -2.04 -12.04 -19.11
C PRO A 28 -0.73 -12.37 -18.39
N GLU A 29 0.27 -11.51 -18.50
CA GLU A 29 1.51 -11.72 -17.76
C GLU A 29 1.24 -11.55 -16.24
N PRO A 30 1.76 -12.46 -15.38
CA PRO A 30 1.67 -12.29 -13.94
C PRO A 30 2.30 -10.96 -13.51
N VAL A 31 1.57 -10.20 -12.69
CA VAL A 31 2.04 -8.92 -12.16
C VAL A 31 2.97 -9.19 -10.96
N PRO A 32 4.24 -8.75 -10.99
CA PRO A 32 5.11 -8.84 -9.83
C PRO A 32 4.52 -8.05 -8.66
N THR A 33 4.49 -8.66 -7.48
CA THR A 33 4.00 -7.99 -6.26
C THR A 33 5.17 -7.68 -5.35
N ALA A 34 5.09 -6.58 -4.62
CA ALA A 34 6.09 -6.23 -3.63
C ALA A 34 5.59 -6.61 -2.24
N ARG A 35 6.49 -7.14 -1.41
CA ARG A 35 6.29 -7.29 0.03
C ARG A 35 7.24 -6.35 0.74
N ALA A 36 6.68 -5.51 1.62
CA ALA A 36 7.43 -4.67 2.54
C ALA A 36 7.23 -5.20 3.96
N THR A 37 8.32 -5.45 4.68
CA THR A 37 8.29 -5.78 6.11
C THR A 37 8.93 -4.66 6.91
N LEU A 38 8.17 -4.06 7.81
CA LEU A 38 8.65 -3.04 8.73
C LEU A 38 8.95 -3.70 10.08
N VAL A 39 10.23 -3.73 10.44
CA VAL A 39 10.71 -4.30 11.70
C VAL A 39 10.92 -3.17 12.71
N ALA A 40 10.35 -3.32 13.91
CA ALA A 40 10.53 -2.38 15.01
C ALA A 40 12.02 -2.19 15.33
N ALA A 41 12.41 -0.96 15.67
CA ALA A 41 13.82 -0.66 15.98
C ALA A 41 14.26 -1.21 17.34
N LYS A 42 13.33 -1.34 18.28
CA LYS A 42 13.56 -1.93 19.60
C LYS A 42 12.92 -3.32 19.63
N PRO A 43 13.66 -4.37 20.03
CA PRO A 43 13.08 -5.68 20.25
C PRO A 43 12.14 -5.65 21.46
N PHE A 44 11.29 -6.67 21.57
CA PHE A 44 10.58 -6.96 22.81
C PHE A 44 11.58 -7.46 23.87
N GLU A 45 11.30 -7.18 25.13
CA GLU A 45 12.09 -7.61 26.27
C GLU A 45 11.89 -9.09 26.58
N SER A 46 10.72 -9.64 26.23
CA SER A 46 10.40 -11.06 26.36
C SER A 46 9.33 -11.52 25.36
N ASP A 47 9.20 -12.84 25.20
CA ASP A 47 8.17 -13.44 24.36
C ASP A 47 6.76 -13.17 24.91
N GLU A 48 6.58 -13.13 26.24
CA GLU A 48 5.31 -12.79 26.87
C GLU A 48 4.89 -11.35 26.55
N GLN A 49 5.85 -10.42 26.48
CA GLN A 49 5.58 -9.05 26.07
C GLN A 49 5.11 -9.00 24.61
N ALA A 50 5.78 -9.74 23.72
CA ALA A 50 5.42 -9.81 22.31
C ALA A 50 4.03 -10.44 22.09
N GLN A 51 3.72 -11.51 22.83
CA GLN A 51 2.41 -12.16 22.83
C GLN A 51 1.31 -11.23 23.34
N SER A 52 1.56 -10.53 24.44
CA SER A 52 0.62 -9.58 25.03
C SER A 52 0.33 -8.42 24.08
N TRP A 53 1.37 -7.90 23.42
CA TRP A 53 1.25 -6.86 22.40
C TRP A 53 0.37 -7.32 21.22
N LEU A 54 0.63 -8.52 20.67
CA LEU A 54 -0.18 -9.04 19.56
C LEU A 54 -1.63 -9.33 19.98
N ALA A 55 -1.84 -9.83 21.20
CA ALA A 55 -3.17 -10.07 21.76
C ALA A 55 -3.94 -8.78 22.07
N GLN A 56 -3.25 -7.68 22.38
CA GLN A 56 -3.86 -6.37 22.52
C GLN A 56 -4.35 -5.84 21.16
N LEU A 57 -3.51 -5.88 20.13
CA LEU A 57 -3.89 -5.44 18.78
C LEU A 57 -5.14 -6.18 18.29
N ARG A 58 -5.21 -7.50 18.50
CA ARG A 58 -6.39 -8.30 18.10
C ARG A 58 -7.69 -7.89 18.77
N ARG A 59 -7.64 -7.29 19.96
CA ARG A 59 -8.83 -6.93 20.76
C ARG A 59 -9.21 -5.45 20.65
N ASP A 60 -8.31 -4.63 20.12
CA ASP A 60 -8.43 -3.18 20.08
C ASP A 60 -8.21 -2.69 18.64
N ASP A 61 -9.33 -2.41 17.96
CA ASP A 61 -9.35 -1.96 16.56
C ASP A 61 -8.67 -0.60 16.41
N ASP A 62 -8.78 0.29 17.41
CA ASP A 62 -8.14 1.61 17.38
C ASP A 62 -6.63 1.49 17.54
N ALA A 63 -6.16 0.63 18.45
CA ALA A 63 -4.73 0.32 18.57
C ALA A 63 -4.18 -0.31 17.30
N THR A 64 -4.94 -1.20 16.66
CA THR A 64 -4.59 -1.79 15.36
C THR A 64 -4.52 -0.74 14.25
N ALA A 65 -5.52 0.13 14.15
CA ALA A 65 -5.55 1.20 13.16
C ALA A 65 -4.37 2.17 13.36
N ALA A 66 -4.06 2.55 14.60
CA ALA A 66 -2.94 3.42 14.93
C ALA A 66 -1.59 2.76 14.59
N ALA A 67 -1.40 1.48 14.94
CA ALA A 67 -0.19 0.73 14.62
C ALA A 67 0.02 0.62 13.09
N LEU A 68 -1.04 0.31 12.35
CA LEU A 68 -1.02 0.21 10.89
C LEU A 68 -0.72 1.57 10.25
N GLY A 69 -1.42 2.61 10.67
CA GLY A 69 -1.23 3.98 10.19
C GLY A 69 0.20 4.45 10.40
N GLY A 70 0.76 4.21 11.59
CA GLY A 70 2.16 4.51 11.88
C GLY A 70 3.15 3.72 11.01
N ALA A 71 2.84 2.48 10.64
CA ALA A 71 3.66 1.69 9.73
C ALA A 71 3.59 2.22 8.29
N LEU A 72 2.39 2.51 7.79
CA LEU A 72 2.17 3.07 6.45
C LEU A 72 2.84 4.44 6.28
N THR A 73 2.75 5.32 7.27
CA THR A 73 3.43 6.63 7.26
C THR A 73 4.95 6.47 7.09
N ARG A 74 5.57 5.52 7.79
CA ARG A 74 7.01 5.25 7.67
C ARG A 74 7.38 4.69 6.30
N LEU A 75 6.59 3.74 5.77
CA LEU A 75 6.81 3.19 4.43
C LEU A 75 6.68 4.28 3.35
N ASN A 76 5.66 5.11 3.44
CA ASN A 76 5.44 6.21 2.49
C ASN A 76 6.53 7.28 2.56
N ALA A 77 7.13 7.51 3.74
CA ALA A 77 8.31 8.36 3.85
C ALA A 77 9.51 7.79 3.07
N VAL A 78 9.72 6.47 3.10
CA VAL A 78 10.76 5.80 2.29
C VAL A 78 10.44 5.90 0.80
N LEU A 79 9.18 5.66 0.40
CA LEU A 79 8.77 5.77 -1.01
C LEU A 79 8.91 7.20 -1.53
N ARG A 80 8.61 8.21 -0.72
CA ARG A 80 8.85 9.62 -1.06
C ARG A 80 10.33 9.89 -1.27
N ALA A 81 11.20 9.42 -0.38
CA ALA A 81 12.65 9.56 -0.56
C ALA A 81 13.13 8.86 -1.83
N TYR A 82 12.59 7.67 -2.13
CA TYR A 82 12.86 6.95 -3.36
C TYR A 82 12.41 7.72 -4.61
N ARG A 83 11.21 8.32 -4.60
CA ARG A 83 10.72 9.17 -5.71
C ARG A 83 11.69 10.29 -6.02
N ALA A 84 12.13 11.01 -4.98
CA ALA A 84 13.08 12.11 -5.12
C ALA A 84 14.43 11.62 -5.65
N ALA A 85 14.96 10.53 -5.11
CA ALA A 85 16.24 9.96 -5.54
C ALA A 85 16.21 9.39 -6.97
N ALA A 86 15.10 8.77 -7.37
CA ALA A 86 14.93 8.15 -8.68
C ALA A 86 14.44 9.14 -9.76
N GLY A 87 14.04 10.36 -9.38
CA GLY A 87 13.38 11.31 -10.28
C GLY A 87 12.06 10.79 -10.86
N ASN A 88 11.41 9.83 -10.19
CA ASN A 88 10.22 9.15 -10.70
C ASN A 88 8.98 9.55 -9.87
N PRO A 89 8.13 10.48 -10.34
CA PRO A 89 6.94 10.91 -9.61
C PRO A 89 5.82 9.86 -9.59
N ALA A 90 5.88 8.82 -10.44
CA ALA A 90 4.79 7.86 -10.62
C ALA A 90 4.69 6.81 -9.51
N VAL A 91 5.69 6.72 -8.61
CA VAL A 91 5.62 5.78 -7.47
C VAL A 91 4.55 6.25 -6.50
N ARG A 92 3.50 5.46 -6.35
CA ARG A 92 2.37 5.79 -5.47
C ARG A 92 2.69 5.50 -4.01
N ASP A 93 2.08 6.29 -3.13
CA ASP A 93 1.99 5.93 -1.72
C ASP A 93 1.17 4.64 -1.55
N VAL A 94 1.48 3.87 -0.52
CA VAL A 94 0.76 2.65 -0.14
C VAL A 94 -0.25 2.99 0.95
N ASP A 95 -1.47 2.51 0.78
CA ASP A 95 -2.52 2.55 1.79
C ASP A 95 -3.04 1.13 2.09
N ARG A 96 -3.98 1.02 3.04
CA ARG A 96 -4.57 -0.28 3.40
C ARG A 96 -5.41 -0.89 2.28
N ASN A 97 -6.06 -0.06 1.44
CA ASN A 97 -6.95 -0.48 0.35
C ASN A 97 -6.18 -1.07 -0.84
N GLY A 98 -4.96 -0.59 -1.09
CA GLY A 98 -4.06 -1.10 -2.13
C GLY A 98 -3.21 -2.28 -1.68
N ALA A 99 -3.20 -2.63 -0.39
CA ALA A 99 -2.43 -3.75 0.13
C ALA A 99 -3.18 -5.07 -0.04
N LEU A 100 -2.62 -6.01 -0.81
CA LEU A 100 -3.17 -7.36 -0.99
C LEU A 100 -3.38 -8.07 0.35
N VAL A 101 -2.41 -7.94 1.25
CA VAL A 101 -2.47 -8.48 2.61
C VAL A 101 -1.71 -7.54 3.54
N ALA A 102 -2.20 -7.37 4.77
CA ALA A 102 -1.47 -6.72 5.86
C ALA A 102 -1.43 -7.67 7.06
N ARG A 103 -0.23 -7.85 7.63
CA ARG A 103 -0.01 -8.69 8.80
C ARG A 103 0.78 -7.93 9.85
N MET A 104 0.43 -8.12 11.11
CA MET A 104 1.18 -7.65 12.27
C MET A 104 1.58 -8.86 13.09
N GLY A 105 2.83 -8.92 13.53
CA GLY A 105 3.32 -10.08 14.25
C GLY A 105 4.69 -9.85 14.85
N TYR A 106 5.17 -10.86 15.55
CA TYR A 106 6.50 -10.91 16.13
C TYR A 106 7.21 -12.20 15.71
N GLY A 107 8.52 -12.23 15.91
CA GLY A 107 9.38 -13.37 15.64
C GLY A 107 10.85 -12.98 15.76
N GLY A 108 11.73 -13.96 15.63
CA GLY A 108 13.17 -13.73 15.62
C GLY A 108 13.59 -12.79 14.48
N GLY A 109 14.69 -12.06 14.66
CA GLY A 109 15.20 -11.08 13.69
C GLY A 109 15.29 -11.64 12.27
N ASP A 110 15.87 -12.83 12.13
CA ASP A 110 16.04 -13.51 10.83
C ASP A 110 14.70 -13.94 10.20
N GLN A 111 13.72 -14.31 11.03
CA GLN A 111 12.38 -14.63 10.54
C GLN A 111 11.70 -13.37 9.98
N VAL A 112 11.67 -12.28 10.75
CA VAL A 112 10.93 -11.07 10.39
C VAL A 112 11.57 -10.33 9.21
N VAL A 113 12.89 -10.38 9.06
CA VAL A 113 13.58 -9.89 7.85
C VAL A 113 13.10 -10.62 6.60
N GLU A 114 12.92 -11.93 6.69
CA GLU A 114 12.39 -12.76 5.60
C GLU A 114 10.86 -12.62 5.43
N GLY A 115 10.19 -11.76 6.21
CA GLY A 115 8.74 -11.60 6.22
C GLY A 115 8.00 -12.82 6.78
N ARG A 116 8.68 -13.61 7.61
CA ARG A 116 8.10 -14.69 8.42
C ARG A 116 7.85 -14.19 9.84
N PHE A 117 6.95 -14.85 10.55
CA PHE A 117 6.59 -14.51 11.92
C PHE A 117 6.53 -15.79 12.73
N GLU A 118 6.83 -15.68 14.02
CA GLU A 118 6.53 -16.72 15.00
C GLU A 118 5.02 -16.77 15.22
N ALA A 119 4.42 -15.60 15.44
CA ALA A 119 2.97 -15.43 15.42
C ALA A 119 2.60 -14.11 14.74
N ALA A 120 1.51 -14.16 13.97
CA ALA A 120 0.97 -12.99 13.29
C ALA A 120 -0.55 -12.93 13.38
N TYR A 121 -1.07 -11.73 13.20
CA TYR A 121 -2.46 -11.42 12.97
C TYR A 121 -2.58 -10.82 11.57
N GLU A 122 -3.33 -11.50 10.71
CA GLU A 122 -3.70 -10.95 9.41
C GLU A 122 -4.90 -10.03 9.58
N LEU A 123 -4.74 -8.79 9.12
CA LEU A 123 -5.80 -7.80 9.24
C LEU A 123 -6.89 -8.13 8.23
N PRO A 124 -8.18 -8.00 8.61
CA PRO A 124 -9.26 -8.14 7.66
C PRO A 124 -9.06 -7.16 6.48
N PRO A 125 -9.57 -7.49 5.28
CA PRO A 125 -9.60 -6.53 4.20
C PRO A 125 -10.33 -5.28 4.70
N PRO A 126 -9.89 -4.07 4.30
CA PRO A 126 -10.57 -2.86 4.70
C PRO A 126 -12.05 -2.98 4.31
N SER A 127 -12.93 -2.71 5.27
CA SER A 127 -14.36 -2.72 4.99
C SER A 127 -14.62 -1.71 3.87
N THR A 128 -15.22 -2.15 2.76
CA THR A 128 -15.74 -1.25 1.73
C THR A 128 -16.82 -0.29 2.28
N ALA A 129 -17.21 -0.46 3.54
CA ALA A 129 -18.22 0.28 4.29
C ALA A 129 -17.75 1.64 4.84
N GLY A 130 -16.72 2.25 4.25
CA GLY A 130 -16.39 3.66 4.49
C GLY A 130 -17.36 4.60 3.76
N GLY A 131 -18.58 4.74 4.28
CA GLY A 131 -19.45 5.90 4.00
C GLY A 131 -20.15 5.92 2.64
N GLY A 132 -21.19 5.09 2.47
CA GLY A 132 -22.05 5.18 1.31
C GLY A 132 -23.24 4.23 1.37
N ARG A 133 -24.47 4.77 1.47
CA ARG A 133 -25.71 4.01 1.19
C ARG A 133 -25.52 3.28 -0.14
N ARG A 134 -25.99 2.03 -0.29
CA ARG A 134 -25.84 1.19 -1.51
C ARG A 134 -25.96 1.90 -2.87
N GLY A 135 -26.65 3.05 -2.96
CA GLY A 135 -26.69 3.91 -4.14
C GLY A 135 -25.40 4.66 -4.52
N THR A 136 -24.38 4.77 -3.66
CA THR A 136 -23.10 5.45 -3.99
C THR A 136 -22.03 4.52 -4.57
N LEU A 137 -22.29 3.21 -4.65
CA LEU A 137 -21.33 2.25 -5.22
C LEU A 137 -21.24 2.32 -6.74
N LEU A 138 -22.29 2.82 -7.42
CA LEU A 138 -22.36 3.00 -8.87
C LEU A 138 -22.01 4.43 -9.33
N ALA A 139 -22.09 5.41 -8.42
CA ALA A 139 -21.81 6.81 -8.72
C ALA A 139 -20.41 7.06 -9.33
N PRO A 140 -19.33 6.37 -8.88
CA PRO A 140 -18.01 6.53 -9.50
C PRO A 140 -17.95 6.03 -10.94
N GLN A 141 -18.55 4.88 -11.24
CA GLN A 141 -18.56 4.27 -12.57
C GLN A 141 -19.45 5.07 -13.52
N GLU A 142 -20.60 5.57 -13.05
CA GLU A 142 -21.49 6.44 -13.81
C GLU A 142 -20.82 7.78 -14.15
N ARG A 143 -20.13 8.41 -13.17
CA ARG A 143 -19.34 9.62 -13.40
C ARG A 143 -18.21 9.38 -14.40
N LEU A 144 -17.48 8.26 -14.25
CA LEU A 144 -16.43 7.88 -15.19
C LEU A 144 -16.99 7.68 -16.60
N ALA A 145 -18.12 6.98 -16.75
CA ALA A 145 -18.77 6.79 -18.03
C ALA A 145 -19.22 8.11 -18.66
N ALA A 146 -19.74 9.05 -17.86
CA ALA A 146 -20.12 10.38 -18.34
C ALA A 146 -18.91 11.20 -18.84
N LEU A 147 -17.77 11.14 -18.13
CA LEU A 147 -16.52 11.77 -18.56
C LEU A 147 -16.00 11.16 -19.87
N LEU A 148 -15.96 9.82 -19.95
CA LEU A 148 -15.50 9.11 -21.15
C LEU A 148 -16.43 9.33 -22.35
N SER A 149 -17.74 9.48 -22.13
CA SER A 149 -18.71 9.75 -23.18
C SER A 149 -18.85 11.24 -23.52
N GLY A 150 -18.06 12.14 -22.90
CA GLY A 150 -18.17 13.59 -23.08
C GLY A 150 -19.48 14.22 -22.56
N ARG A 151 -20.26 13.48 -21.77
CA ARG A 151 -21.49 14.00 -21.10
C ARG A 151 -21.17 14.78 -19.83
N ALA A 152 -19.91 14.75 -19.41
CA ALA A 152 -19.36 15.53 -18.32
C ALA A 152 -17.92 15.94 -18.66
N GLU A 153 -17.46 17.02 -18.05
CA GLU A 153 -16.08 17.49 -18.11
C GLU A 153 -15.42 17.35 -16.73
N LEU A 154 -14.12 17.05 -16.72
CA LEU A 154 -13.30 17.02 -15.51
C LEU A 154 -12.65 18.38 -15.34
N HIS A 155 -13.03 19.13 -14.31
CA HIS A 155 -12.37 20.39 -14.03
C HIS A 155 -10.97 20.12 -13.43
N PRO A 156 -9.89 20.82 -13.84
CA PRO A 156 -8.55 20.56 -13.32
C PRO A 156 -8.43 20.60 -11.79
N SER A 157 -9.22 21.45 -11.13
CA SER A 157 -9.24 21.54 -9.66
C SER A 157 -9.79 20.29 -8.98
N GLU A 158 -10.61 19.47 -9.64
CA GLU A 158 -11.11 18.21 -9.06
C GLU A 158 -9.92 17.28 -8.73
N GLU A 159 -8.97 17.16 -9.65
CA GLU A 159 -7.77 16.34 -9.43
C GLU A 159 -6.84 16.98 -8.37
N LEU A 160 -6.65 18.29 -8.43
CA LEU A 160 -5.79 19.00 -7.47
C LEU A 160 -6.30 18.87 -6.03
N VAL A 161 -7.62 18.98 -5.82
CA VAL A 161 -8.25 18.77 -4.51
C VAL A 161 -8.01 17.35 -4.01
N LEU A 162 -8.12 16.34 -4.87
CA LEU A 162 -7.86 14.94 -4.49
C LEU A 162 -6.40 14.72 -4.08
N ARG A 163 -5.44 15.34 -4.80
CA ARG A 163 -4.01 15.29 -4.45
C ARG A 163 -3.75 15.98 -3.10
N ALA A 164 -4.25 17.20 -2.91
CA ALA A 164 -4.12 17.93 -1.65
C ALA A 164 -4.70 17.17 -0.46
N GLN A 165 -5.88 16.54 -0.63
CA GLN A 165 -6.47 15.69 0.42
C GLN A 165 -5.59 14.47 0.74
N ALA A 166 -4.98 13.84 -0.27
CA ALA A 166 -4.06 12.74 -0.05
C ALA A 166 -2.82 13.19 0.74
N ASP A 167 -2.28 14.36 0.43
CA ASP A 167 -1.17 14.95 1.17
C ASP A 167 -1.53 15.30 2.62
N ILE A 168 -2.71 15.90 2.86
CA ILE A 168 -3.21 16.17 4.22
C ILE A 168 -3.35 14.87 5.03
N ARG A 169 -3.99 13.83 4.46
CA ARG A 169 -4.15 12.52 5.12
C ARG A 169 -2.80 11.87 5.43
N ALA A 170 -1.78 12.13 4.62
CA ALA A 170 -0.43 11.65 4.84
C ALA A 170 0.43 12.55 5.75
N GLY A 171 -0.16 13.57 6.37
CA GLY A 171 0.54 14.48 7.28
C GLY A 171 1.48 15.46 6.57
N ARG A 172 1.17 15.83 5.33
CA ARG A 172 1.98 16.70 4.45
C ARG A 172 1.24 18.00 4.10
N PRO A 173 0.97 18.88 5.07
CA PRO A 173 0.17 20.08 4.84
C PRO A 173 0.89 21.13 3.97
N ARG A 174 2.22 21.12 3.91
CA ARG A 174 2.98 22.06 3.07
C ARG A 174 2.87 21.69 1.59
N GLU A 175 2.97 20.41 1.30
CA GLU A 175 2.82 19.86 -0.05
C GLU A 175 1.39 20.04 -0.57
N ALA A 176 0.38 19.93 0.30
CA ALA A 176 -1.01 20.17 -0.05
C ALA A 176 -1.34 21.63 -0.44
N ALA A 177 -0.43 22.58 -0.17
CA ALA A 177 -0.60 24.00 -0.43
C ALA A 177 0.11 24.48 -1.72
N LEU A 178 0.80 23.57 -2.43
CA LEU A 178 1.48 23.81 -3.70
C LEU A 178 0.58 23.42 -4.88
#